data_AF-A0A0D0RHE1-F1
#
_entry.id   AF-A0A0D0RHE1-F1
#
_cell.length_a   1.000
_cell.length_b   1.000
_cell.length_c   1.000
_cell.angle_alpha   90.00
_cell.angle_beta   90.00
_cell.angle_gamma   90.00
#
_symmetry.space_group_name_H-M   'P 1'
#
loop_
_entity.id
_entity.type
_entity.pdbx_description
1 polymer ?
#
loop_
_entity_poly.entity_id
_entity_poly.type
_entity_poly.pdbx_seq_one_letter_code
_entity_poly.pdbx_strand_id
1 'polypeptide(L)'
;MDLVFKEYSSPFSFIDSLIISERFCEWIDTFLEKHKEKVQWEYWLHKVFDMTWNEYKKNCDEKEKSSLENEMTEDEVETAVNDSMNILNNFIPEKL
;
A
#
# COMPACT_ATOMS: atom_id res chain seq x y z
N MET A 1 8.01 -4.72 -14.48
CA MET A 1 8.54 -5.88 -15.24
C MET A 1 9.99 -6.21 -14.89
N ASP A 2 10.88 -5.23 -14.69
CA ASP A 2 12.32 -5.44 -14.41
C ASP A 2 12.64 -6.40 -13.24
N LEU A 3 11.77 -6.47 -12.22
CA LEU A 3 11.93 -7.34 -11.06
C LEU A 3 11.84 -8.83 -11.40
N VAL A 4 10.92 -9.22 -12.28
CA VAL A 4 10.72 -10.63 -12.67
C VAL A 4 11.85 -11.12 -13.58
N PHE A 5 12.39 -10.23 -14.42
CA PHE A 5 13.53 -10.51 -15.28
C PHE A 5 14.85 -10.73 -14.52
N LYS A 6 14.98 -10.20 -13.30
CA LYS A 6 16.16 -10.40 -12.47
C LYS A 6 16.20 -11.77 -11.79
N GLU A 7 15.03 -12.33 -11.45
CA GLU A 7 14.94 -13.61 -10.73
C GLU A 7 14.63 -14.80 -11.64
N TYR A 8 14.01 -14.58 -12.80
CA TYR A 8 13.61 -15.65 -13.72
C TYR A 8 14.21 -15.46 -15.11
N SER A 9 14.87 -16.51 -15.62
CA SER A 9 15.51 -16.48 -16.94
C SER A 9 14.53 -16.46 -18.12
N SER A 10 13.28 -16.88 -17.92
CA SER A 10 12.17 -16.70 -18.88
C SER A 10 10.88 -16.25 -18.17
N PRO A 11 10.71 -14.94 -17.94
CA PRO A 11 9.57 -14.39 -17.21
C PRO A 11 8.22 -14.65 -17.88
N PHE A 12 8.16 -14.56 -19.21
CA PHE A 12 6.90 -14.67 -19.96
C PHE A 12 6.33 -16.08 -19.91
N SER A 13 7.13 -17.11 -20.20
CA SER A 13 6.66 -18.51 -20.14
C SER A 13 6.19 -18.91 -18.73
N PHE A 14 6.82 -18.34 -17.71
CA PHE A 14 6.44 -18.57 -16.31
C PHE A 14 5.13 -17.86 -15.95
N ILE A 15 4.97 -16.59 -16.34
CA ILE A 15 3.73 -15.83 -16.16
C ILE A 15 2.57 -16.49 -16.93
N ASP A 16 2.78 -16.93 -18.16
CA ASP A 16 1.76 -17.62 -18.95
C ASP A 16 1.26 -18.89 -18.24
N SER A 17 2.17 -19.65 -17.63
CA SER A 17 1.83 -20.84 -16.83
C SER A 17 1.05 -20.48 -15.56
N LEU A 18 1.33 -19.32 -14.94
CA LEU A 18 0.61 -18.81 -13.78
C LEU A 18 -0.79 -18.28 -14.12
N ILE A 19 -0.95 -17.68 -15.31
CA ILE A 19 -2.24 -17.22 -15.81
C ILE A 19 -3.12 -18.43 -16.15
N ILE A 20 -2.57 -19.45 -16.81
CA ILE A 20 -3.28 -20.70 -17.13
C ILE A 20 -3.74 -21.43 -15.86
N SER A 21 -2.98 -21.31 -14.77
CA SER A 21 -3.33 -21.93 -13.49
C SER A 21 -4.25 -21.08 -12.61
N GLU A 22 -4.71 -19.92 -13.10
CA GLU A 22 -5.58 -18.96 -12.38
C GLU A 22 -5.00 -18.43 -11.05
N ARG A 23 -3.71 -18.69 -10.78
CA ARG A 23 -3.02 -18.32 -9.53
C ARG A 23 -2.11 -17.13 -9.68
N PHE A 24 -2.25 -16.39 -10.78
CA PHE A 24 -1.42 -15.23 -11.07
C PHE A 24 -1.51 -14.16 -9.98
N CYS A 25 -2.72 -13.83 -9.52
CA CYS A 25 -2.91 -12.81 -8.48
C CYS A 25 -2.25 -13.23 -7.14
N GLU A 26 -2.52 -14.45 -6.67
CA GLU A 26 -1.90 -14.98 -5.43
C GLU A 26 -0.36 -14.97 -5.52
N TRP A 27 0.17 -15.31 -6.69
CA TRP A 27 1.61 -15.32 -6.91
C TRP A 27 2.18 -13.91 -6.91
N ILE A 28 1.51 -12.94 -7.53
CA ILE A 28 1.93 -11.53 -7.52
C ILE A 28 1.94 -10.99 -6.10
N ASP A 29 0.92 -11.27 -5.30
CA ASP A 29 0.85 -10.82 -3.91
C ASP A 29 2.03 -11.39 -3.11
N THR A 30 2.26 -12.70 -3.23
CA THR A 30 3.41 -13.37 -2.58
C THR A 30 4.76 -12.83 -3.06
N PHE A 31 4.88 -12.52 -4.36
CA PHE A 31 6.09 -11.97 -4.95
C PHE A 31 6.39 -10.56 -4.44
N LEU A 32 5.36 -9.72 -4.36
CA LEU A 32 5.47 -8.37 -3.83
C LEU A 32 5.84 -8.36 -2.35
N GLU A 33 5.24 -9.24 -1.54
CA GLU A 33 5.60 -9.39 -0.12
C GLU A 33 7.08 -9.76 0.05
N LYS A 34 7.57 -10.76 -0.70
CA LYS A 34 8.98 -11.17 -0.66
C LYS A 34 9.92 -10.06 -1.10
N HIS A 35 9.56 -9.33 -2.16
CA HIS A 35 10.36 -8.22 -2.64
C HIS A 35 10.40 -7.07 -1.61
N LYS A 36 9.26 -6.75 -1.00
CA LYS A 36 9.15 -5.75 0.07
C LYS A 36 10.02 -6.13 1.26
N GLU A 37 9.97 -7.37 1.72
CA GLU A 37 10.80 -7.86 2.81
C GLU A 37 12.29 -7.74 2.51
N LYS A 38 12.71 -8.08 1.28
CA LYS A 38 14.10 -7.93 0.84
C LYS A 38 14.57 -6.47 0.88
N VAL A 39 13.75 -5.54 0.38
CA VAL A 39 14.08 -4.11 0.42
C VAL A 39 14.14 -3.60 1.86
N GLN A 40 13.20 -4.03 2.71
CA GLN A 40 13.17 -3.69 4.12
C GLN A 40 14.42 -4.23 4.85
N TRP A 41 14.86 -5.44 4.52
CA TRP A 41 16.05 -6.06 5.08
C TRP A 41 17.32 -5.27 4.74
N GLU A 42 17.52 -4.93 3.46
CA GLU A 42 18.65 -4.11 3.03
C GLU A 42 18.63 -2.72 3.68
N TYR A 43 17.45 -2.13 3.85
CA TYR A 43 17.29 -0.86 4.55
C TYR A 43 17.70 -0.97 6.03
N TRP A 44 17.19 -2.00 6.71
CA TRP A 44 17.54 -2.26 8.11
C TRP A 44 19.04 -2.43 8.28
N LEU A 45 19.65 -3.28 7.43
CA LEU A 45 21.09 -3.57 7.47
C LEU A 45 21.96 -2.31 7.31
N HIS A 46 21.54 -1.35 6.48
CA HIS A 46 22.35 -0.18 6.15
C HIS A 46 22.00 1.09 6.93
N LYS A 47 20.79 1.19 7.49
CA LYS A 47 20.31 2.44 8.12
C LYS A 47 19.86 2.28 9.56
N VAL A 48 19.70 1.07 10.07
CA VAL A 48 19.12 0.83 11.39
C VAL A 48 20.11 0.05 12.24
N PHE A 49 20.78 0.74 13.16
CA PHE A 49 21.81 0.16 14.02
C PHE A 49 21.32 -0.11 15.46
N ASP A 50 20.20 0.50 15.85
CA ASP A 50 19.76 0.57 17.24
C ASP A 50 18.62 -0.39 17.60
N MET A 51 18.12 -1.19 16.65
CA MET A 51 17.03 -2.15 16.90
C MET A 51 17.23 -3.44 16.12
N THR A 52 16.69 -4.53 16.67
CA THR A 52 16.72 -5.84 16.03
C THR A 52 15.77 -5.90 14.83
N TRP A 53 16.00 -6.84 13.91
CA TRP A 53 15.14 -7.02 12.74
C TRP A 53 13.66 -7.25 13.12
N ASN A 54 13.40 -8.04 14.17
CA ASN A 54 12.03 -8.32 14.59
C ASN A 54 11.31 -7.08 15.13
N GLU A 55 12.01 -6.21 15.86
CA GLU A 55 11.45 -4.96 16.36
C GLU A 55 11.19 -3.96 15.22
N TYR A 56 12.12 -3.89 14.25
CA TYR A 56 11.96 -3.07 13.06
C TYR A 56 10.75 -3.54 12.22
N LYS A 57 10.63 -4.84 11.97
CA LYS A 57 9.51 -5.42 11.20
C LYS A 57 8.17 -5.11 11.87
N LYS A 58 8.08 -5.31 13.18
CA LYS A 58 6.87 -5.00 13.96
C LYS A 58 6.49 -3.51 13.86
N ASN A 59 7.46 -2.60 13.96
CA ASN A 59 7.20 -1.16 13.85
C ASN A 59 6.75 -0.75 12.43
N CYS A 60 7.32 -1.37 11.39
CA CYS A 60 6.85 -1.18 10.02
C CYS A 60 5.39 -1.66 9.83
N ASP A 61 5.06 -2.84 10.33
CA ASP A 61 3.71 -3.40 10.23
C ASP A 61 2.68 -2.56 11.02
N GLU A 62 3.07 -2.04 12.19
CA GLU A 62 2.23 -1.14 13.00
C GLU A 62 2.00 0.21 12.30
N LYS A 63 3.01 0.78 11.63
CA LYS A 63 2.86 2.00 10.83
C LYS A 63 1.99 1.81 9.59
N GLU A 64 2.05 0.65 8.96
CA GLU A 64 1.23 0.35 7.79
C GLU A 64 -0.24 0.20 8.17
N LYS A 65 -0.52 -0.45 9.30
CA LYS A 65 -1.88 -0.53 9.88
C LYS A 65 -2.42 0.84 10.28
N SER A 66 -1.62 1.67 10.95
CA SER A 66 -2.07 3.01 11.30
C SER A 66 -2.27 3.91 10.08
N SER A 67 -1.55 3.69 8.98
CA SER A 67 -1.76 4.42 7.73
C SER A 67 -3.07 4.02 7.03
N LEU A 68 -3.46 2.74 7.12
CA LEU A 68 -4.77 2.24 6.65
C LEU A 68 -5.93 2.72 7.54
N GLU A 69 -5.72 2.82 8.85
CA GLU A 69 -6.72 3.34 9.80
C GLU A 69 -6.91 4.87 9.70
N ASN A 70 -6.00 5.58 9.03
CA ASN A 70 -6.11 7.02 8.74
C ASN A 70 -6.83 7.32 7.42
N GLU A 71 -7.36 6.31 6.73
CA GLU A 71 -8.36 6.56 5.68
C GLU A 71 -9.65 7.03 6.34
N MET A 72 -10.08 8.26 6.04
CA MET A 72 -11.31 8.86 6.60
C MET A 72 -12.44 7.84 6.57
N THR A 73 -13.05 7.64 7.73
CA THR A 73 -14.19 6.74 7.88
C THR A 73 -15.32 7.21 6.95
N GLU A 74 -16.13 6.30 6.40
CA GLU A 74 -17.22 6.64 5.47
C GLU A 74 -18.16 7.73 6.05
N ASP A 75 -18.40 7.66 7.36
CA ASP A 75 -19.17 8.66 8.13
C ASP A 75 -18.52 10.05 8.16
N GLU A 76 -17.18 10.14 8.18
CA GLU A 76 -16.45 11.40 8.17
C GLU A 76 -16.48 12.04 6.78
N VAL A 77 -16.44 11.20 5.73
CA VAL A 77 -16.61 11.65 4.34
C VAL A 77 -18.03 12.18 4.13
N GLU A 78 -19.06 11.46 4.60
CA GLU A 78 -20.45 11.90 4.49
C GLU A 78 -20.69 13.21 5.26
N THR A 79 -20.11 13.33 6.46
CA THR A 79 -20.19 14.57 7.27
C THR A 79 -19.53 15.75 6.56
N ALA A 80 -18.33 15.56 5.97
CA ALA A 80 -17.63 16.60 5.24
C ALA A 80 -18.38 17.05 3.96
N VAL A 81 -19.02 16.11 3.26
CA VAL A 81 -19.85 16.41 2.08
C VAL A 81 -21.09 17.20 2.50
N ASN A 82 -21.76 16.79 3.58
CA ASN A 82 -22.96 17.47 4.05
C ASN A 82 -22.65 18.89 4.59
N ASP A 83 -21.54 19.06 5.30
CA ASP A 83 -21.08 20.37 5.78
C ASP A 83 -20.79 21.31 4.60
N SER A 84 -20.07 20.81 3.58
CA SER A 84 -19.81 21.55 2.34
C SER A 84 -21.11 21.97 1.63
N MET A 85 -22.11 21.08 1.60
CA MET A 85 -23.40 21.36 0.98
C MET A 85 -24.22 22.39 1.78
N ASN A 86 -24.14 22.35 3.11
CA ASN A 86 -24.80 23.30 4.00
C ASN A 86 -24.22 24.71 3.84
N ILE A 87 -22.90 24.83 3.72
CA ILE A 87 -22.22 26.10 3.44
C ILE A 87 -22.71 26.72 2.12
N LEU A 88 -22.85 25.90 1.06
CA LEU A 88 -23.34 26.38 -0.24
C LEU A 88 -24.81 26.81 -0.19
N ASN A 89 -25.66 26.06 0.52
CA ASN A 89 -27.09 26.37 0.61
C ASN A 89 -27.38 27.61 1.45
N ASN A 90 -26.53 27.91 2.44
CA ASN A 90 -26.66 29.09 3.29
C ASN A 90 -25.86 30.30 2.77
N PHE A 91 -25.17 30.17 1.64
CA PHE A 91 -24.49 31.29 1.01
C PHE A 91 -25.51 32.20 0.33
N ILE A 92 -25.83 33.33 0.96
CA ILE A 92 -26.61 34.41 0.37
C ILE A 92 -25.61 35.45 -0.15
N PRO A 93 -25.36 35.53 -1.46
CA PRO A 93 -24.50 36.59 -1.99
C PRO A 93 -25.17 37.95 -1.74
N GLU A 94 -24.43 38.87 -1.10
CA GLU A 94 -24.88 40.25 -0.96
C GLU A 94 -25.13 40.84 -2.35
N LYS A 95 -26.36 41.33 -2.58
CA LYS A 95 -26.70 42.08 -3.80
C LYS A 95 -25.91 43.39 -3.77
N LEU A 96 -24.92 43.49 -4.66
CA LEU A 96 -24.34 44.76 -5.12
C LEU A 96 -25.40 45.63 -5.80
#